data_AF-A0A812DJ36-F1
#
_entry.id   AF-A0A812DJ36-F1
#
_cell.length_a   1.000
_cell.length_b   1.000
_cell.length_c   1.000
_cell.angle_alpha   90.00
_cell.angle_beta   90.00
_cell.angle_gamma   90.00
#
_symmetry.space_group_name_H-M   'P 1'
#
loop_
_entity.id
_entity.type
_entity.pdbx_description
1 polymer ?
#
loop_
_entity_poly.entity_id
_entity_poly.type
_entity_poly.pdbx_seq_one_letter_code
_entity_poly.pdbx_strand_id
1 'polypeptide(L)'
;MSPKEMHCPQELQLNNFSLDYSNPSVFYTPRFLGRYGFMTWRFIVCITHIVLMMLIWTYHEHTAEARLKLFIYYAYWSYLLLVLSTVVDLILVIYCEAYLRPTEERKILLRSESEETTTPWYMKLWWTVMNLAYPSTFISTILFWAFIHPHRPAGSVDGWVVIVHLEGCLYIVVNMVFSRIPVRIYHTWQIVSLNVVYGFFTCFYYIAGGTNEYGQREIYYFIQWKNRKEMMLNASLALFVSALKLASYIMLACKDYECMDLVSGMCRLWRCHCDKYHQQNPRLPTEKDKRHVRMQETISIYLSIYLHRRYTIFT
;
A
#
# COMPACT_ATOMS: atom_id res chain seq x y z
N MET A 1 -20.59 30.84 -20.41
CA MET A 1 -20.23 29.65 -19.62
C MET A 1 -19.89 28.54 -20.61
N SER A 2 -18.60 28.24 -20.76
CA SER A 2 -18.13 27.10 -21.56
C SER A 2 -18.43 25.80 -20.78
N PRO A 3 -18.83 24.69 -21.45
CA PRO A 3 -18.98 23.41 -20.79
C PRO A 3 -17.63 23.00 -20.22
N LYS A 4 -17.56 22.71 -18.91
CA LYS A 4 -16.42 22.00 -18.34
C LYS A 4 -16.39 20.63 -19.00
N GLU A 5 -15.52 20.45 -19.97
CA GLU A 5 -15.14 19.12 -20.44
C GLU A 5 -14.70 18.32 -19.21
N MET A 6 -15.44 17.26 -18.93
CA MET A 6 -15.14 16.34 -17.86
C MET A 6 -13.88 15.59 -18.29
N HIS A 7 -12.72 16.10 -17.89
CA HIS A 7 -11.45 15.38 -18.03
C HIS A 7 -11.67 13.99 -17.44
N CYS A 8 -11.61 12.97 -18.31
CA CYS A 8 -11.48 11.59 -17.86
C CYS A 8 -10.30 11.59 -16.87
N PRO A 9 -10.49 11.16 -15.61
CA PRO A 9 -9.41 11.11 -14.64
C PRO A 9 -8.22 10.42 -15.29
N GLN A 10 -7.04 11.04 -15.28
CA GLN A 10 -5.83 10.50 -15.94
C GLN A 10 -5.57 9.04 -15.55
N GLU A 11 -6.02 8.62 -14.37
CA GLU A 11 -5.99 7.25 -13.85
C GLU A 11 -6.80 6.22 -14.66
N LEU A 12 -7.86 6.62 -15.39
CA LEU A 12 -8.71 5.75 -16.22
C LEU A 12 -8.21 5.63 -17.67
N GLN A 13 -6.97 6.02 -17.94
CA GLN A 13 -6.34 5.79 -19.25
C GLN A 13 -5.76 4.37 -19.32
N LEU A 14 -5.99 3.67 -20.44
CA LEU A 14 -5.50 2.29 -20.65
C LEU A 14 -3.98 2.14 -20.50
N ASN A 15 -3.21 3.20 -20.73
CA ASN A 15 -1.76 3.22 -20.54
C ASN A 15 -1.35 2.90 -19.09
N ASN A 16 -2.22 3.19 -18.11
CA ASN A 16 -2.00 2.86 -16.70
C ASN A 16 -2.22 1.37 -16.37
N PHE A 17 -2.64 0.56 -17.34
CA PHE A 17 -2.66 -0.90 -17.19
C PHE A 17 -1.25 -1.49 -17.05
N SER A 18 -0.26 -0.84 -17.68
CA SER A 18 1.15 -1.20 -17.57
C SER A 18 1.69 -1.05 -16.14
N LEU A 19 2.85 -1.66 -15.88
CA LEU A 19 3.64 -1.45 -14.67
C LEU A 19 4.67 -0.32 -14.83
N ASP A 20 4.50 0.55 -15.83
CA ASP A 20 5.37 1.70 -16.05
C ASP A 20 4.88 2.92 -15.30
N TYR A 21 5.78 3.53 -14.53
CA TYR A 21 5.56 4.72 -13.74
C TYR A 21 6.63 5.76 -14.10
N SER A 22 6.20 7.00 -14.36
CA SER A 22 7.06 8.06 -14.89
C SER A 22 8.20 8.46 -13.94
N ASN A 23 8.00 8.31 -12.63
CA ASN A 23 9.01 8.60 -11.62
C ASN A 23 9.28 7.41 -10.70
N PRO A 24 10.24 6.53 -11.02
CA PRO A 24 10.56 5.35 -10.20
C PRO A 24 11.07 5.68 -8.78
N SER A 25 11.50 6.92 -8.51
CA SER A 25 12.00 7.29 -7.17
C SER A 25 10.94 7.22 -6.06
N VAL A 26 9.66 7.27 -6.42
CA VAL A 26 8.55 7.18 -5.45
C VAL A 26 8.48 5.83 -4.74
N PHE A 27 9.07 4.79 -5.32
CA PHE A 27 9.02 3.43 -4.81
C PHE A 27 9.94 3.21 -3.60
N TYR A 28 11.01 4.01 -3.45
CA TYR A 28 11.98 3.88 -2.36
C TYR A 28 12.11 5.13 -1.49
N THR A 29 11.44 6.24 -1.84
CA THR A 29 11.53 7.48 -1.06
C THR A 29 10.41 7.61 -0.02
N PRO A 30 10.75 7.96 1.23
CA PRO A 30 9.75 8.19 2.26
C PRO A 30 8.96 9.48 2.03
N ARG A 31 7.68 9.46 2.46
CA ARG A 31 6.80 10.63 2.44
C ARG A 31 7.15 11.63 3.54
N PHE A 32 7.30 11.14 4.78
CA PHE A 32 7.49 11.97 5.98
C PHE A 32 8.79 11.68 6.75
N LEU A 33 9.27 10.44 6.71
CA LEU A 33 10.48 10.04 7.44
C LEU A 33 11.73 10.54 6.71
N GLY A 34 12.78 10.87 7.46
CA GLY A 34 14.12 11.02 6.89
C GLY A 34 14.68 9.68 6.40
N ARG A 35 15.72 9.71 5.57
CA ARG A 35 16.32 8.52 4.92
C ARG A 35 16.57 7.35 5.89
N TYR A 36 17.27 7.64 6.99
CA TYR A 36 17.66 6.63 7.97
C TYR A 36 16.46 6.16 8.79
N GLY A 37 15.51 7.05 9.07
CA GLY A 37 14.26 6.69 9.74
C GLY A 37 13.44 5.71 8.90
N PHE A 38 13.34 5.94 7.59
CA PHE A 38 12.61 5.05 6.69
C PHE A 38 13.30 3.69 6.54
N MET A 39 14.62 3.66 6.36
CA MET A 39 15.37 2.40 6.32
C MET A 39 15.20 1.59 7.61
N THR A 40 15.30 2.26 8.77
CA THR A 40 15.12 1.62 10.08
C THR A 40 13.71 1.08 10.23
N TRP A 41 12.68 1.85 9.83
CA TRP A 41 11.30 1.39 9.79
C TRP A 41 11.13 0.13 8.94
N ARG A 42 11.66 0.11 7.71
CA ARG A 42 11.59 -1.06 6.82
C ARG A 42 12.29 -2.29 7.41
N PHE A 43 13.43 -2.08 8.05
CA PHE A 43 14.17 -3.15 8.73
C PHE A 43 13.36 -3.76 9.87
N ILE A 44 12.83 -2.92 10.78
CA ILE A 44 12.03 -3.36 11.92
C ILE A 44 10.80 -4.14 11.43
N VAL A 45 10.05 -3.60 10.47
CA VAL A 45 8.86 -4.26 9.92
C VAL A 45 9.18 -5.64 9.34
N CYS A 46 10.24 -5.73 8.54
CA CYS A 46 10.67 -6.98 7.92
C CYS A 46 10.98 -8.04 8.97
N ILE A 47 11.77 -7.69 10.00
CA ILE A 47 12.08 -8.59 11.10
C ILE A 47 10.82 -8.97 11.88
N THR A 48 9.93 -8.03 12.19
CA THR A 48 8.68 -8.31 12.89
C THR A 48 7.84 -9.35 12.15
N HIS A 49 7.64 -9.20 10.85
CA HIS A 49 6.81 -10.12 10.06
C HIS A 49 7.48 -11.50 9.88
N ILE A 50 8.81 -11.54 9.75
CA ILE A 50 9.56 -12.80 9.73
C ILE A 50 9.41 -13.55 11.07
N VAL A 51 9.56 -12.84 12.19
CA VAL A 51 9.40 -13.43 13.54
C VAL A 51 7.96 -13.90 13.76
N LEU A 52 6.96 -13.09 13.41
CA LEU A 52 5.56 -13.48 13.51
C LEU A 52 5.24 -14.72 12.67
N MET A 53 5.77 -14.82 11.44
CA MET A 53 5.62 -16.03 10.62
C MET A 53 6.22 -17.26 11.30
N MET A 54 7.41 -17.14 11.89
CA MET A 54 8.02 -18.24 12.65
C MET A 54 7.17 -18.61 13.87
N LEU A 55 6.64 -17.62 14.59
CA LEU A 55 5.76 -17.87 15.73
C LEU A 55 4.47 -18.59 15.31
N ILE A 56 3.82 -18.15 14.23
CA ILE A 56 2.64 -18.82 13.65
C ILE A 56 2.96 -20.28 13.32
N TRP A 57 4.10 -20.54 12.68
CA TRP A 57 4.55 -21.89 12.35
C TRP A 57 4.73 -22.79 13.59
N THR A 58 5.19 -22.22 14.70
CA THR A 58 5.42 -22.95 15.95
C THR A 58 4.19 -23.04 16.87
N TYR A 59 3.24 -22.11 16.77
CA TYR A 59 2.11 -21.98 17.69
C TYR A 59 1.00 -23.00 17.42
N HIS A 60 0.67 -23.24 16.15
CA HIS A 60 -0.57 -23.94 15.82
C HIS A 60 -0.51 -25.46 15.96
N GLU A 61 0.62 -26.11 15.68
CA GLU A 61 0.64 -27.57 15.52
C GLU A 61 2.01 -28.21 15.82
N HIS A 62 2.03 -29.23 16.69
CA HIS A 62 3.25 -29.95 17.05
C HIS A 62 3.69 -30.97 15.99
N THR A 63 2.76 -31.48 15.17
CA THR A 63 3.08 -32.46 14.13
C THR A 63 3.47 -31.79 12.80
N ALA A 64 4.37 -32.44 12.04
CA ALA A 64 4.78 -31.92 10.74
C ALA A 64 3.62 -31.92 9.72
N GLU A 65 2.75 -32.93 9.77
CA GLU A 65 1.59 -33.04 8.89
C GLU A 65 0.61 -31.89 9.09
N ALA A 66 0.28 -31.56 10.34
CA ALA A 66 -0.67 -30.50 10.62
C ALA A 66 -0.09 -29.10 10.30
N ARG A 67 1.23 -28.91 10.40
CA ARG A 67 1.90 -27.70 9.89
C ARG A 67 1.80 -27.57 8.37
N LEU A 68 1.88 -28.66 7.62
CA LEU A 68 1.69 -28.60 6.16
C LEU A 68 0.26 -28.21 5.77
N LYS A 69 -0.73 -28.61 6.58
CA LYS A 69 -2.12 -28.21 6.36
C LYS A 69 -2.32 -26.70 6.50
N LEU A 70 -1.44 -25.96 7.17
CA LEU A 70 -1.51 -24.49 7.21
C LEU A 70 -1.47 -23.86 5.82
N PHE A 71 -0.73 -24.47 4.88
CA PHE A 71 -0.65 -23.98 3.49
C PHE A 71 -1.93 -24.17 2.69
N ILE A 72 -2.96 -24.86 3.20
CA ILE A 72 -4.24 -24.95 2.47
C ILE A 72 -5.09 -23.69 2.70
N TYR A 73 -4.80 -22.90 3.73
CA TYR A 73 -5.59 -21.76 4.16
C TYR A 73 -5.16 -20.47 3.47
N TYR A 74 -6.15 -19.70 2.97
CA TYR A 74 -5.95 -18.42 2.29
C TYR A 74 -5.17 -17.41 3.16
N ALA A 75 -5.43 -17.41 4.46
CA ALA A 75 -4.77 -16.52 5.41
C ALA A 75 -3.24 -16.68 5.38
N TYR A 76 -2.74 -17.90 5.22
CA TYR A 76 -1.31 -18.19 5.14
C TYR A 76 -0.71 -17.77 3.81
N TRP A 77 -1.42 -17.98 2.69
CA TRP A 77 -0.99 -17.47 1.38
C TRP A 77 -0.84 -15.95 1.40
N SER A 78 -1.84 -15.29 1.97
CA SER A 78 -1.82 -13.83 2.15
C SER A 78 -0.67 -13.37 3.03
N TYR A 79 -0.44 -14.04 4.16
CA TYR A 79 0.63 -13.66 5.09
C TYR A 79 2.03 -13.93 4.51
N LEU A 80 2.22 -15.01 3.75
CA LEU A 80 3.46 -15.29 3.00
C LEU A 80 3.77 -14.18 2.00
N LEU A 81 2.74 -13.74 1.25
CA LEU A 81 2.88 -12.61 0.32
C LEU A 81 3.21 -11.32 1.06
N LEU A 82 2.64 -11.09 2.25
CA LEU A 82 2.96 -9.93 3.08
C LEU A 82 4.42 -9.95 3.54
N VAL A 83 4.89 -11.06 4.11
CA VAL A 83 6.31 -11.23 4.50
C VAL A 83 7.21 -11.00 3.29
N LEU A 84 6.91 -11.64 2.15
CA LEU A 84 7.69 -11.45 0.92
C LEU A 84 7.73 -9.98 0.50
N SER A 85 6.60 -9.26 0.57
CA SER A 85 6.55 -7.84 0.25
C SER A 85 7.46 -7.00 1.14
N THR A 86 7.52 -7.29 2.45
CA THR A 86 8.36 -6.56 3.42
C THR A 86 9.86 -6.82 3.20
N VAL A 87 10.22 -8.06 2.83
CA VAL A 87 11.60 -8.44 2.50
C VAL A 87 12.06 -7.71 1.23
N VAL A 88 11.24 -7.76 0.19
CA VAL A 88 11.57 -7.10 -1.09
C VAL A 88 11.58 -5.57 -0.92
N ASP A 89 10.68 -5.01 -0.11
CA ASP A 89 10.70 -3.59 0.30
C ASP A 89 12.05 -3.19 0.91
N LEU A 90 12.53 -3.96 1.89
CA LEU A 90 13.80 -3.69 2.57
C LEU A 90 14.98 -3.77 1.59
N ILE A 91 15.04 -4.83 0.79
CA ILE A 91 16.08 -5.03 -0.23
C ILE A 91 16.07 -3.87 -1.22
N LEU A 92 14.89 -3.47 -1.70
CA LEU A 92 14.73 -2.40 -2.68
C LEU A 92 15.19 -1.06 -2.10
N VAL A 93 14.82 -0.72 -0.87
CA VAL A 93 15.26 0.52 -0.22
C VAL A 93 16.77 0.53 -0.01
N ILE A 94 17.37 -0.56 0.46
CA ILE A 94 18.82 -0.67 0.62
C ILE A 94 19.52 -0.52 -0.72
N TYR A 95 19.07 -1.26 -1.74
CA TYR A 95 19.65 -1.21 -3.07
C TYR A 95 19.56 0.20 -3.68
N CYS A 96 18.40 0.83 -3.59
CA CYS A 96 18.18 2.16 -4.15
C CYS A 96 19.00 3.24 -3.42
N GLU A 97 19.06 3.21 -2.08
CA GLU A 97 19.86 4.18 -1.31
C GLU A 97 21.37 3.95 -1.46
N ALA A 98 21.83 2.69 -1.53
CA ALA A 98 23.26 2.38 -1.63
C ALA A 98 23.82 2.56 -3.06
N TYR A 99 23.05 2.19 -4.09
CA TYR A 99 23.57 2.11 -5.47
C TYR A 99 22.93 3.11 -6.43
N LEU A 100 21.60 3.26 -6.42
CA LEU A 100 20.93 4.11 -7.39
C LEU A 100 21.08 5.58 -7.04
N ARG A 101 20.89 5.97 -5.77
CA ARG A 101 20.87 7.37 -5.38
C ARG A 101 22.18 8.12 -5.64
N PRO A 102 23.38 7.61 -5.33
CA PRO A 102 24.63 8.27 -5.70
C PRO A 102 24.79 8.41 -7.21
N THR A 103 24.26 7.45 -7.97
CA THR A 103 24.29 7.42 -9.42
C THR A 103 23.29 8.41 -10.02
N GLU A 104 22.09 8.51 -9.47
CA GLU A 104 21.04 9.45 -9.88
C GLU A 104 21.38 10.88 -9.49
N GLU A 105 21.95 11.14 -8.30
CA GLU A 105 22.48 12.46 -7.94
C GLU A 105 23.57 12.89 -8.93
N ARG A 106 24.44 11.96 -9.35
CA ARG A 106 25.43 12.19 -10.41
C ARG A 106 24.79 12.42 -11.78
N LYS A 107 23.74 11.67 -12.14
CA LYS A 107 23.03 11.87 -13.41
C LYS A 107 22.25 13.17 -13.43
N ILE A 108 21.58 13.57 -12.35
CA ILE A 108 20.87 14.87 -12.26
C ILE A 108 21.84 16.04 -12.47
N LEU A 109 23.09 15.92 -11.98
CA LEU A 109 24.15 16.89 -12.27
C LEU A 109 24.57 16.90 -13.75
N LEU A 110 24.27 15.86 -14.51
CA LEU A 110 24.74 15.62 -15.89
C LEU A 110 23.61 15.51 -16.94
N ARG A 111 22.32 15.55 -16.55
CA ARG A 111 21.20 15.11 -17.39
C ARG A 111 20.69 16.23 -18.30
N SER A 112 20.61 15.93 -19.59
CA SER A 112 19.77 16.64 -20.56
C SER A 112 18.32 16.14 -20.49
N GLU A 113 17.37 17.04 -20.77
CA GLU A 113 15.93 16.92 -20.49
C GLU A 113 15.17 15.77 -21.20
N SER A 114 15.83 14.97 -22.05
CA SER A 114 15.18 14.17 -23.09
C SER A 114 15.10 12.65 -22.89
N GLU A 115 15.59 12.08 -21.79
CA GLU A 115 15.51 10.62 -21.57
C GLU A 115 14.21 10.22 -20.86
N GLU A 116 13.32 9.49 -21.53
CA GLU A 116 12.17 8.83 -20.88
C GLU A 116 12.66 7.77 -19.88
N THR A 117 12.37 7.97 -18.59
CA THR A 117 12.72 7.01 -17.53
C THR A 117 11.65 5.94 -17.42
N THR A 118 11.95 4.75 -17.93
CA THR A 118 11.09 3.56 -17.75
C THR A 118 11.26 2.98 -16.34
N THR A 119 10.22 2.33 -15.82
CA THR A 119 10.33 1.68 -14.50
C THR A 119 11.17 0.41 -14.59
N PRO A 120 12.23 0.25 -13.76
CA PRO A 120 13.04 -0.96 -13.77
C PRO A 120 12.24 -2.22 -13.43
N TRP A 121 12.60 -3.35 -14.04
CA TRP A 121 11.86 -4.61 -13.90
C TRP A 121 11.70 -5.09 -12.45
N TYR A 122 12.70 -4.89 -11.59
CA TYR A 122 12.65 -5.31 -10.19
C TYR A 122 11.66 -4.47 -9.36
N MET A 123 11.48 -3.19 -9.71
CA MET A 123 10.45 -2.35 -9.11
C MET A 123 9.06 -2.77 -9.58
N LYS A 124 8.92 -3.15 -10.87
CA LYS A 124 7.66 -3.70 -11.41
C LYS A 124 7.27 -4.98 -10.68
N LEU A 125 8.21 -5.92 -10.52
CA LEU A 125 8.01 -7.18 -9.82
C LEU A 125 7.56 -6.94 -8.37
N TRP A 126 8.28 -6.10 -7.64
CA TRP A 126 7.91 -5.76 -6.27
C TRP A 126 6.55 -5.06 -6.19
N TRP A 127 6.24 -4.15 -7.12
CA TRP A 127 4.95 -3.48 -7.16
C TRP A 127 3.80 -4.48 -7.36
N THR A 128 3.99 -5.49 -8.22
CA THR A 128 3.06 -6.61 -8.36
C THR A 128 2.91 -7.40 -7.06
N VAL A 129 4.00 -7.75 -6.39
CA VAL A 129 3.95 -8.46 -5.09
C VAL A 129 3.14 -7.64 -4.06
N MET A 130 3.36 -6.34 -3.97
CA MET A 130 2.62 -5.45 -3.07
C MET A 130 1.11 -5.42 -3.42
N ASN A 131 0.78 -5.33 -4.71
CA ASN A 131 -0.59 -5.34 -5.20
C ASN A 131 -1.31 -6.69 -4.96
N LEU A 132 -0.59 -7.78 -4.73
CA LEU A 132 -1.14 -9.07 -4.29
C LEU A 132 -1.25 -9.16 -2.77
N ALA A 133 -0.17 -8.81 -2.06
CA ALA A 133 -0.03 -8.95 -0.61
C ALA A 133 -1.02 -8.07 0.17
N TYR A 134 -1.11 -6.79 -0.20
CA TYR A 134 -1.88 -5.84 0.58
C TYR A 134 -3.38 -6.12 0.56
N PRO A 135 -4.04 -6.24 -0.62
CA PRO A 135 -5.46 -6.55 -0.61
C PRO A 135 -5.74 -7.92 -0.01
N SER A 136 -4.95 -8.97 -0.33
CA SER A 136 -5.17 -10.31 0.24
C SER A 136 -5.17 -10.31 1.76
N THR A 137 -4.35 -9.45 2.40
CA THR A 137 -4.30 -9.32 3.86
C THR A 137 -5.62 -8.80 4.42
N PHE A 138 -6.21 -7.78 3.79
CA PHE A 138 -7.55 -7.31 4.15
C PHE A 138 -8.62 -8.37 3.87
N ILE A 139 -8.54 -9.07 2.73
CA ILE A 139 -9.49 -10.15 2.39
C ILE A 139 -9.47 -11.22 3.48
N SER A 140 -8.29 -11.71 3.84
CA SER A 140 -8.10 -12.72 4.89
C SER A 140 -8.72 -12.27 6.21
N THR A 141 -8.47 -11.02 6.59
CA THR A 141 -8.99 -10.41 7.83
C THR A 141 -10.52 -10.35 7.82
N ILE A 142 -11.12 -9.88 6.71
CA ILE A 142 -12.57 -9.82 6.56
C ILE A 142 -13.18 -11.23 6.58
N LEU A 143 -12.60 -12.19 5.85
CA LEU A 143 -13.06 -13.58 5.82
C LEU A 143 -13.06 -14.18 7.23
N PHE A 144 -12.00 -13.93 8.00
CA PHE A 144 -11.93 -14.37 9.37
C PHE A 144 -13.02 -13.76 10.25
N TRP A 145 -13.10 -12.44 10.31
CA TRP A 145 -14.00 -11.76 11.25
C TRP A 145 -15.47 -11.85 10.87
N ALA A 146 -15.79 -11.84 9.57
CA ALA A 146 -17.18 -11.87 9.11
C ALA A 146 -17.75 -13.30 9.02
N PHE A 147 -16.93 -14.31 8.71
CA PHE A 147 -17.41 -15.67 8.45
C PHE A 147 -16.89 -16.67 9.47
N ILE A 148 -15.59 -16.71 9.74
CA ILE A 148 -15.01 -17.75 10.63
C ILE A 148 -15.35 -17.48 12.10
N HIS A 149 -15.11 -16.26 12.58
CA HIS A 149 -15.26 -15.90 13.98
C HIS A 149 -16.66 -16.16 14.57
N PRO A 150 -17.78 -15.78 13.92
CA PRO A 150 -19.12 -16.01 14.46
C PRO A 150 -19.48 -17.48 14.69
N HIS A 151 -18.79 -18.41 14.03
CA HIS A 151 -19.03 -19.85 14.14
C HIS A 151 -18.07 -20.54 15.11
N ARG A 152 -17.17 -19.78 15.77
CA ARG A 152 -16.29 -20.33 16.80
C ARG A 152 -16.94 -20.30 18.19
N PRO A 153 -16.55 -21.21 19.10
CA PRO A 153 -17.04 -21.20 20.48
C PRO A 153 -16.79 -19.87 21.19
N ALA A 154 -17.71 -19.46 22.05
CA ALA A 154 -17.51 -18.26 22.88
C ALA A 154 -16.20 -18.39 23.70
N GLY A 155 -15.36 -17.34 23.66
CA GLY A 155 -14.06 -17.33 24.33
C GLY A 155 -12.90 -17.94 23.53
N SER A 156 -13.11 -18.39 22.28
CA SER A 156 -12.04 -18.93 21.43
C SER A 156 -11.16 -17.87 20.75
N VAL A 157 -11.40 -16.58 21.03
CA VAL A 157 -10.57 -15.48 20.53
C VAL A 157 -9.64 -15.06 21.64
N ASP A 158 -8.40 -15.50 21.54
CA ASP A 158 -7.31 -15.01 22.35
C ASP A 158 -6.63 -13.81 21.67
N GLY A 159 -5.69 -13.17 22.37
CA GLY A 159 -4.92 -12.07 21.82
C GLY A 159 -4.09 -12.47 20.59
N TRP A 160 -3.71 -13.73 20.47
CA TRP A 160 -2.94 -14.24 19.35
C TRP A 160 -3.75 -14.22 18.06
N VAL A 161 -4.99 -14.73 18.09
CA VAL A 161 -5.93 -14.70 16.96
C VAL A 161 -6.19 -13.27 16.49
N VAL A 162 -6.28 -12.31 17.42
CA VAL A 162 -6.44 -10.88 17.09
C VAL A 162 -5.21 -10.35 16.37
N ILE A 163 -4.01 -10.60 16.91
CA ILE A 163 -2.75 -10.13 16.34
C ILE A 163 -2.58 -10.64 14.91
N VAL A 164 -2.71 -11.95 14.68
CA VAL A 164 -2.43 -12.55 13.36
C VAL A 164 -3.37 -12.07 12.24
N HIS A 165 -4.56 -11.57 12.58
CA HIS A 165 -5.49 -11.01 11.59
C HIS A 165 -5.43 -9.49 11.48
N LEU A 166 -5.22 -8.73 12.56
CA LEU A 166 -5.27 -7.26 12.51
C LEU A 166 -3.92 -6.59 12.25
N GLU A 167 -2.81 -7.21 12.66
CA GLU A 167 -1.48 -6.60 12.60
C GLU A 167 -1.07 -6.26 11.15
N GLY A 168 -1.23 -7.21 10.22
CA GLY A 168 -0.87 -6.97 8.81
C GLY A 168 -1.69 -5.84 8.18
N CYS A 169 -2.97 -5.72 8.52
CA CYS A 169 -3.82 -4.61 8.07
C CYS A 169 -3.32 -3.26 8.60
N LEU A 170 -2.96 -3.20 9.89
CA LEU A 170 -2.40 -2.00 10.51
C LEU A 170 -1.07 -1.62 9.85
N TYR A 171 -0.18 -2.58 9.64
CA TYR A 171 1.07 -2.38 8.91
C TYR A 171 0.82 -1.75 7.54
N ILE A 172 -0.09 -2.29 6.74
CA ILE A 172 -0.36 -1.78 5.38
C ILE A 172 -0.84 -0.34 5.43
N VAL A 173 -1.77 0.00 6.32
CA VAL A 173 -2.28 1.38 6.49
C VAL A 173 -1.13 2.32 6.83
N VAL A 174 -0.31 1.96 7.82
CA VAL A 174 0.84 2.75 8.26
C VAL A 174 1.86 2.90 7.12
N ASN A 175 2.15 1.82 6.40
CA ASN A 175 3.12 1.83 5.31
C ASN A 175 2.67 2.73 4.14
N MET A 176 1.38 2.72 3.83
CA MET A 176 0.81 3.62 2.83
C MET A 176 0.87 5.10 3.25
N VAL A 177 0.80 5.40 4.56
CA VAL A 177 1.01 6.77 5.06
C VAL A 177 2.46 7.20 4.88
N PHE A 178 3.42 6.33 5.19
CA PHE A 178 4.83 6.69 5.16
C PHE A 178 5.49 6.58 3.78
N SER A 179 4.89 5.85 2.85
CA SER A 179 5.46 5.62 1.51
C SER A 179 4.78 6.46 0.43
N ARG A 180 5.45 6.61 -0.72
CA ARG A 180 4.90 7.30 -1.91
C ARG A 180 4.49 6.32 -3.00
N ILE A 181 4.26 5.06 -2.63
CA ILE A 181 4.08 3.98 -3.60
C ILE A 181 2.77 4.20 -4.35
N PRO A 182 2.81 4.23 -5.70
CA PRO A 182 1.62 4.42 -6.49
C PRO A 182 0.67 3.23 -6.37
N VAL A 183 -0.59 3.59 -6.54
CA VAL A 183 -1.76 2.76 -6.30
C VAL A 183 -2.60 2.95 -7.56
N ARG A 184 -2.78 1.89 -8.36
CA ARG A 184 -3.52 1.98 -9.63
C ARG A 184 -4.75 1.08 -9.63
N ILE A 185 -5.87 1.63 -10.08
CA ILE A 185 -7.14 0.90 -10.21
C ILE A 185 -6.99 -0.26 -11.19
N TYR A 186 -6.29 -0.05 -12.30
CA TYR A 186 -6.09 -1.09 -13.32
C TYR A 186 -5.37 -2.32 -12.80
N HIS A 187 -4.60 -2.25 -11.71
CA HIS A 187 -3.93 -3.43 -11.16
C HIS A 187 -4.84 -4.32 -10.30
N THR A 188 -6.13 -4.01 -10.19
CA THR A 188 -7.12 -4.85 -9.51
C THR A 188 -7.18 -6.27 -10.08
N TRP A 189 -6.88 -6.46 -11.37
CA TRP A 189 -6.81 -7.80 -11.96
C TRP A 189 -5.81 -8.71 -11.24
N GLN A 190 -4.73 -8.16 -10.65
CA GLN A 190 -3.69 -8.95 -9.98
C GLN A 190 -4.25 -9.72 -8.77
N ILE A 191 -5.02 -9.05 -7.90
CA ILE A 191 -5.66 -9.72 -6.76
C ILE A 191 -6.78 -10.66 -7.21
N VAL A 192 -7.53 -10.30 -8.26
CA VAL A 192 -8.55 -11.19 -8.83
C VAL A 192 -7.89 -12.48 -9.33
N SER A 193 -6.75 -12.38 -10.02
CA SER A 193 -5.97 -13.54 -10.47
C SER A 193 -5.51 -14.41 -9.31
N LEU A 194 -5.03 -13.83 -8.20
CA LEU A 194 -4.67 -14.61 -7.01
C LEU A 194 -5.86 -15.38 -6.43
N ASN A 195 -7.02 -14.73 -6.33
CA ASN A 195 -8.23 -15.37 -5.83
C ASN A 195 -8.69 -16.52 -6.74
N VAL A 196 -8.58 -16.34 -8.07
CA VAL A 196 -8.85 -17.40 -9.05
C VAL A 196 -7.87 -18.57 -8.89
N VAL A 197 -6.56 -18.29 -8.74
CA VAL A 197 -5.54 -19.32 -8.51
C VAL A 197 -5.82 -20.09 -7.22
N TYR A 198 -6.16 -19.40 -6.13
CA TYR A 198 -6.52 -20.05 -4.87
C TYR A 198 -7.82 -20.86 -4.99
N GLY A 199 -8.81 -20.37 -5.75
CA GLY A 199 -10.02 -21.12 -6.07
C GLY A 199 -9.73 -22.41 -6.83
N PHE A 200 -8.83 -22.38 -7.82
CA PHE A 200 -8.39 -23.60 -8.51
C PHE A 200 -7.66 -24.55 -7.57
N PHE A 201 -6.72 -24.03 -6.77
CA PHE A 201 -6.00 -24.82 -5.77
C PHE A 201 -6.97 -25.57 -4.85
N THR A 202 -7.94 -24.86 -4.27
CA THR A 202 -8.92 -25.47 -3.35
C THR A 202 -9.86 -26.47 -4.03
N CYS A 203 -10.19 -26.27 -5.31
CA CYS A 203 -10.93 -27.23 -6.14
C CYS A 203 -10.13 -28.52 -6.35
N PHE A 204 -8.88 -28.41 -6.81
CA PHE A 204 -8.02 -29.57 -7.04
C PHE A 204 -7.70 -30.31 -5.75
N TYR A 205 -7.44 -29.58 -4.66
CA TYR A 205 -7.23 -30.16 -3.34
C TYR A 205 -8.44 -30.98 -2.90
N TYR A 206 -9.66 -30.44 -3.11
CA TYR A 206 -10.89 -31.17 -2.83
C TYR A 206 -11.02 -32.42 -3.70
N ILE A 207 -10.84 -32.33 -5.03
CA ILE A 207 -10.95 -33.48 -5.95
C ILE A 207 -9.94 -34.58 -5.60
N ALA A 208 -8.71 -34.21 -5.21
CA ALA A 208 -7.66 -35.13 -4.79
C ALA A 208 -7.93 -35.83 -3.43
N GLY A 209 -9.05 -35.54 -2.77
CA GLY A 209 -9.39 -36.12 -1.47
C GLY A 209 -8.72 -35.43 -0.28
N GLY A 210 -8.21 -34.20 -0.47
CA GLY A 210 -7.62 -33.41 0.59
C GLY A 210 -8.58 -33.15 1.74
N THR A 211 -8.01 -33.01 2.95
CA THR A 211 -8.76 -32.76 4.19
C THR A 211 -8.16 -31.61 5.00
N ASN A 212 -8.96 -30.97 5.84
CA ASN A 212 -8.49 -30.02 6.85
C ASN A 212 -7.87 -30.76 8.06
N GLU A 213 -7.45 -30.03 9.09
CA GLU A 213 -6.87 -30.57 10.33
C GLU A 213 -7.83 -31.51 11.08
N TYR A 214 -9.14 -31.35 10.90
CA TYR A 214 -10.17 -32.19 11.51
C TYR A 214 -10.56 -33.41 10.65
N GLY A 215 -9.88 -33.64 9.52
CA GLY A 215 -10.20 -34.72 8.59
C GLY A 215 -11.43 -34.49 7.72
N GLN A 216 -11.98 -33.27 7.70
CA GLN A 216 -13.13 -32.90 6.86
C GLN A 216 -12.64 -32.49 5.47
N ARG A 217 -13.45 -32.70 4.44
CA ARG A 217 -13.06 -32.36 3.05
C ARG A 217 -13.18 -30.88 2.74
N GLU A 218 -14.03 -30.15 3.45
CA GLU A 218 -14.10 -28.69 3.31
C GLU A 218 -12.96 -28.00 4.06
N ILE A 219 -12.19 -27.16 3.37
CA ILE A 219 -11.18 -26.30 4.01
C ILE A 219 -11.87 -25.25 4.89
N TYR A 220 -12.91 -24.62 4.34
CA TYR A 220 -13.76 -23.68 5.05
C TYR A 220 -15.20 -24.14 4.95
N TYR A 221 -15.96 -24.03 6.04
CA TYR A 221 -17.36 -24.43 6.07
C TYR A 221 -18.23 -23.72 5.02
N PHE A 222 -17.84 -22.49 4.63
CA PHE A 222 -18.53 -21.70 3.61
C PHE A 222 -18.09 -22.03 2.18
N ILE A 223 -16.98 -22.74 1.97
CA ILE A 223 -16.52 -23.18 0.63
C ILE A 223 -16.93 -24.63 0.41
N GLN A 224 -18.21 -24.83 0.10
CA GLN A 224 -18.76 -26.16 -0.21
C GLN A 224 -18.76 -26.44 -1.71
N TRP A 225 -17.78 -27.21 -2.19
CA TRP A 225 -17.69 -27.63 -3.60
C TRP A 225 -18.89 -28.46 -4.09
N LYS A 226 -19.61 -29.10 -3.17
CA LYS A 226 -20.86 -29.83 -3.48
C LYS A 226 -22.05 -28.90 -3.72
N ASN A 227 -22.02 -27.68 -3.19
CA ASN A 227 -23.14 -26.75 -3.22
C ASN A 227 -22.86 -25.59 -4.19
N ARG A 228 -23.48 -25.66 -5.37
CA ARG A 228 -23.33 -24.63 -6.43
C ARG A 228 -23.67 -23.21 -5.96
N LYS A 229 -24.61 -23.05 -5.02
CA LYS A 229 -25.05 -21.73 -4.53
C LYS A 229 -23.97 -21.07 -3.65
N GLU A 230 -23.36 -21.84 -2.75
CA GLU A 230 -22.31 -21.33 -1.86
C GLU A 230 -21.02 -21.03 -2.63
N MET A 231 -20.67 -21.86 -3.60
CA MET A 231 -19.56 -21.59 -4.52
C MET A 231 -19.73 -20.25 -5.24
N MET A 232 -20.91 -19.98 -5.82
CA MET A 232 -21.19 -18.71 -6.49
C MET A 232 -21.11 -17.52 -5.52
N LEU A 233 -21.64 -17.67 -4.30
CA LEU A 233 -21.57 -16.64 -3.27
C LEU A 233 -20.11 -16.30 -2.91
N ASN A 234 -19.24 -17.29 -2.76
CA ASN A 234 -17.82 -17.07 -2.47
C ASN A 234 -17.07 -16.40 -3.63
N ALA A 235 -17.35 -16.80 -4.86
CA ALA A 235 -16.80 -16.13 -6.04
C ALA A 235 -17.25 -14.66 -6.09
N SER A 236 -18.53 -14.39 -5.83
CA SER A 236 -19.06 -13.04 -5.73
C SER A 236 -18.44 -12.24 -4.57
N LEU A 237 -18.18 -12.87 -3.42
CA LEU A 237 -17.52 -12.24 -2.28
C LEU A 237 -16.05 -11.91 -2.58
N ALA A 238 -15.30 -12.82 -3.20
CA ALA A 238 -13.92 -12.58 -3.62
C ALA A 238 -13.84 -11.41 -4.62
N LEU A 239 -14.81 -11.30 -5.53
CA LEU A 239 -14.94 -10.18 -6.46
C LEU A 239 -15.37 -8.88 -5.75
N PHE A 240 -16.30 -8.95 -4.80
CA PHE A 240 -16.74 -7.81 -4.00
C PHE A 240 -15.61 -7.26 -3.12
N VAL A 241 -14.81 -8.12 -2.49
CA VAL A 241 -13.65 -7.69 -1.70
C VAL A 241 -12.52 -7.19 -2.62
N SER A 242 -12.39 -7.74 -3.83
CA SER A 242 -11.55 -7.11 -4.87
C SER A 242 -12.08 -5.72 -5.27
N ALA A 243 -13.38 -5.45 -5.14
CA ALA A 243 -13.94 -4.10 -5.24
C ALA A 243 -13.72 -3.24 -3.99
N LEU A 244 -13.49 -3.83 -2.80
CA LEU A 244 -13.01 -3.08 -1.62
C LEU A 244 -11.56 -2.60 -1.80
N LYS A 245 -10.72 -3.33 -2.55
CA LYS A 245 -9.41 -2.82 -3.00
C LYS A 245 -9.58 -1.53 -3.80
N LEU A 246 -10.57 -1.48 -4.70
CA LEU A 246 -10.94 -0.26 -5.42
C LEU A 246 -11.38 0.87 -4.46
N ALA A 247 -12.21 0.59 -3.45
CA ALA A 247 -12.63 1.59 -2.47
C ALA A 247 -11.47 2.12 -1.60
N SER A 248 -10.57 1.23 -1.14
CA SER A 248 -9.37 1.62 -0.39
C SER A 248 -8.40 2.45 -1.23
N TYR A 249 -8.28 2.13 -2.52
CA TYR A 249 -7.50 2.90 -3.48
C TYR A 249 -8.12 4.27 -3.77
N ILE A 250 -9.45 4.38 -3.84
CA ILE A 250 -10.16 5.66 -3.94
C ILE A 250 -9.91 6.51 -2.70
N MET A 251 -10.00 5.96 -1.49
CA MET A 251 -9.74 6.69 -0.25
C MET A 251 -8.28 7.19 -0.15
N LEU A 252 -7.31 6.41 -0.62
CA LEU A 252 -5.90 6.82 -0.64
C LEU A 252 -5.59 7.85 -1.72
N ALA A 253 -6.23 7.74 -2.89
CA ALA A 253 -6.18 8.76 -3.92
C ALA A 253 -6.83 10.08 -3.42
N CYS A 254 -7.97 10.01 -2.74
CA CYS A 254 -8.61 11.16 -2.11
C CYS A 254 -7.75 11.77 -0.99
N LYS A 255 -7.01 10.96 -0.23
CA LYS A 255 -6.05 11.45 0.77
C LYS A 255 -4.92 12.28 0.17
N ASP A 256 -4.47 11.95 -1.06
CA ASP A 256 -3.48 12.76 -1.78
C ASP A 256 -4.07 14.10 -2.25
N TYR A 257 -5.37 14.18 -2.53
CA TYR A 257 -6.08 15.44 -2.83
C TYR A 257 -6.35 16.29 -1.59
N GLU A 258 -6.92 15.72 -0.53
CA GLU A 258 -7.28 16.46 0.69
C GLU A 258 -6.06 16.97 1.45
N CYS A 259 -4.97 16.19 1.51
CA CYS A 259 -3.73 16.65 2.14
C CYS A 259 -3.10 17.83 1.39
N MET A 260 -3.30 17.92 0.06
CA MET A 260 -2.83 19.03 -0.77
C MET A 260 -3.74 20.26 -0.66
N ASP A 261 -5.05 20.06 -0.57
CA ASP A 261 -6.01 21.14 -0.35
C ASP A 261 -5.91 21.74 1.06
N LEU A 262 -5.65 20.92 2.07
CA LEU A 262 -5.43 21.36 3.44
C LEU A 262 -4.14 22.19 3.55
N VAL A 263 -3.03 21.70 3.00
CA VAL A 263 -1.74 22.42 3.00
C VAL A 263 -1.83 23.71 2.18
N SER A 264 -2.47 23.68 1.01
CA SER A 264 -2.67 24.90 0.20
C SER A 264 -3.62 25.89 0.87
N GLY A 265 -4.66 25.41 1.56
CA GLY A 265 -5.59 26.22 2.35
C GLY A 265 -4.93 26.90 3.55
N MET A 266 -4.09 26.17 4.29
CA MET A 266 -3.31 26.72 5.41
C MET A 266 -2.33 27.81 4.93
N CYS A 267 -1.65 27.59 3.79
CA CYS A 267 -0.77 28.60 3.19
C CYS A 267 -1.52 29.88 2.77
N ARG A 268 -2.74 29.75 2.22
CA ARG A 268 -3.58 30.89 1.84
C ARG A 268 -4.10 31.67 3.05
N LEU A 269 -4.61 30.97 4.06
CA LEU A 269 -5.11 31.59 5.31
C LEU A 269 -4.00 32.32 6.05
N TRP A 270 -2.79 31.74 6.08
CA TRP A 270 -1.64 32.36 6.73
C TRP A 270 -1.17 33.63 6.00
N ARG A 271 -1.13 33.61 4.66
CA ARG A 271 -0.80 34.80 3.85
C ARG A 271 -1.80 35.93 4.11
N CYS A 272 -3.10 35.63 4.12
CA CYS A 272 -4.15 36.58 4.48
C CYS A 272 -3.99 37.15 5.90
N HIS A 273 -3.53 36.35 6.85
CA HIS A 273 -3.30 36.80 8.22
C HIS A 273 -2.08 37.73 8.32
N CYS A 274 -0.98 37.40 7.63
CA CYS A 274 0.21 38.25 7.54
C CYS A 274 -0.10 39.60 6.87
N ASP A 275 -0.85 39.60 5.77
CA ASP A 275 -1.23 40.82 5.06
C ASP A 275 -2.09 41.74 5.95
N LYS A 276 -3.06 41.17 6.68
CA LYS A 276 -3.85 41.92 7.67
C LYS A 276 -3.01 42.45 8.82
N TYR A 277 -2.07 41.66 9.34
CA TYR A 277 -1.19 42.08 10.43
C TYR A 277 -0.31 43.26 10.02
N HIS A 278 0.25 43.24 8.80
CA HIS A 278 1.05 44.34 8.26
C HIS A 278 0.22 45.60 7.94
N GLN A 279 -1.03 45.44 7.47
CA GLN A 279 -1.94 46.57 7.29
C GLN A 279 -2.33 47.23 8.63
N GLN A 280 -2.47 46.44 9.70
CA GLN A 280 -2.85 46.94 11.02
C GLN A 280 -1.66 47.51 11.82
N ASN A 281 -0.43 47.13 11.48
CA ASN A 281 0.79 47.58 12.18
C ASN A 281 1.84 48.15 11.22
N PRO A 282 1.63 49.37 10.68
CA PRO A 282 2.50 49.98 9.66
C PRO A 282 3.87 50.47 10.18
N ARG A 283 4.39 49.93 11.29
CA ARG A 283 5.72 50.29 11.79
C ARG A 283 6.80 49.77 10.84
N LEU A 284 7.86 50.57 10.64
CA LEU A 284 9.03 50.17 9.87
C LEU A 284 9.59 48.84 10.41
N PRO A 285 9.68 47.79 9.58
CA PRO A 285 10.04 46.45 10.04
C PRO A 285 11.47 46.44 10.59
N THR A 286 11.65 45.85 11.77
CA THR A 286 12.99 45.70 12.37
C THR A 286 13.81 44.70 11.56
N GLU A 287 15.14 44.73 11.67
CA GLU A 287 16.01 43.76 10.97
C GLU A 287 15.72 42.30 11.35
N LYS A 288 15.16 42.06 12.54
CA LYS A 288 14.72 40.73 12.98
C LYS A 288 13.45 40.29 12.24
N ASP A 289 12.51 41.21 12.03
CA ASP A 289 11.29 40.97 11.24
C ASP A 289 11.63 40.73 9.77
N LYS A 290 12.55 41.52 9.20
CA LYS A 290 13.03 41.33 7.83
C LYS A 290 13.76 39.99 7.64
N ARG A 291 14.40 39.44 8.67
CA ARG A 291 15.01 38.11 8.63
C ARG A 291 13.97 36.99 8.72
N HIS A 292 12.95 37.15 9.56
CA HIS A 292 11.85 36.19 9.65
C HIS A 292 11.03 36.14 8.34
N VAL A 293 10.72 37.30 7.76
CA VAL A 293 10.07 37.40 6.45
C VAL A 293 10.94 36.81 5.35
N ARG A 294 12.26 37.11 5.28
CA ARG A 294 13.16 36.49 4.28
C ARG A 294 13.28 34.97 4.42
N MET A 295 13.35 34.45 5.64
CA MET A 295 13.38 33.00 5.88
C MET A 295 12.05 32.33 5.45
N GLN A 296 10.92 33.00 5.67
CA GLN A 296 9.60 32.51 5.28
C GLN A 296 9.30 32.67 3.79
N GLU A 297 9.77 33.74 3.14
CA GLU A 297 9.78 33.89 1.69
C GLU A 297 10.67 32.82 1.07
N THR A 298 11.82 32.50 1.67
CA THR A 298 12.66 31.39 1.21
C THR A 298 11.91 30.06 1.32
N ILE A 299 11.25 29.76 2.45
CA ILE A 299 10.45 28.54 2.60
C ILE A 299 9.28 28.51 1.61
N SER A 300 8.56 29.63 1.43
CA SER A 300 7.45 29.75 0.47
C SER A 300 7.94 29.64 -0.97
N ILE A 301 9.11 30.18 -1.31
CA ILE A 301 9.74 30.06 -2.63
C ILE A 301 10.21 28.63 -2.83
N TYR A 302 10.78 27.96 -1.83
CA TYR A 302 11.15 26.54 -1.91
C TYR A 302 9.92 25.65 -2.07
N LEU A 303 8.84 25.89 -1.33
CA LEU A 303 7.56 25.20 -1.50
C LEU A 303 6.93 25.49 -2.85
N SER A 304 6.98 26.74 -3.32
CA SER A 304 6.41 27.13 -4.60
C SER A 304 7.25 26.64 -5.78
N ILE A 305 8.57 26.56 -5.66
CA ILE A 305 9.47 25.92 -6.63
C ILE A 305 9.30 24.40 -6.60
N TYR A 306 9.13 23.80 -5.42
CA TYR A 306 8.85 22.38 -5.26
C TYR A 306 7.49 22.01 -5.88
N LEU A 307 6.48 22.85 -5.70
CA LEU A 307 5.16 22.69 -6.33
C LEU A 307 5.23 23.00 -7.83
N HIS A 308 5.92 24.06 -8.26
CA HIS A 308 6.02 24.45 -9.67
C HIS A 308 6.81 23.42 -10.49
N ARG A 309 7.96 22.92 -10.01
CA ARG A 309 8.69 21.79 -10.63
C ARG A 309 7.82 20.52 -10.73
N ARG A 310 6.79 20.37 -9.89
CA ARG A 310 5.83 19.27 -9.95
C ARG A 310 4.76 19.47 -11.02
N TYR A 311 4.45 20.72 -11.41
CA TYR A 311 3.43 21.03 -12.42
C TYR A 311 4.02 21.25 -13.83
N THR A 312 5.27 21.74 -13.95
CA THR A 312 5.93 21.91 -15.26
C THR A 312 6.41 20.59 -15.87
N ILE A 313 6.39 19.48 -15.13
CA ILE A 313 6.63 18.12 -15.65
C ILE A 313 5.33 17.48 -16.21
N PHE A 314 4.19 18.18 -16.11
CA PHE A 314 2.87 17.71 -16.58
C PHE A 314 2.22 18.62 -17.64
N THR A 315 3.01 19.40 -18.36
CA THR A 315 2.63 20.03 -19.63
C THR A 315 3.64 19.67 -20.70
#